data_AF-A0A8T0WHE7-F1
#
_entry.id   AF-A0A8T0WHE7-F1
#
_cell.length_a   1.000
_cell.length_b   1.000
_cell.length_c   1.000
_cell.angle_alpha   90.00
_cell.angle_beta   90.00
_cell.angle_gamma   90.00
#
_symmetry.space_group_name_H-M   'P 1'
#
loop_
_entity.id
_entity.type
_entity.pdbx_description
1 polymer ?
#
loop_
_entity_poly.entity_id
_entity_poly.type
_entity_poly.pdbx_seq_one_letter_code
_entity_poly.pdbx_strand_id
1 'polypeptide(L)'
;RGDDGACEGGTGVRGSEKVEEPNEEDLEVIGSDYEAWVASQFRDEWIARYSARFGSFDDTTRLCPMRFTDEPAPGYTAFPMGTLQVFSVKVAGIKRGLQWPLDVFGFVAVRDSIDKNRKIIFSRTRNNCQTLTEKDRYLVLTGPTRAVVLPPYVTVEVKLTIKGPTESEDKELSFLAVRLFGRQGTRYSYQFRRYKTSKVRTLEFAVGHIVESVEATIFVRVIDGSWPDSCCGQFAAFSTGVREKGFRTIDNQKIVLLDSRREKVLVTSDGEIELSRRVVSVAKRGTLKVYVKSWGWETSKSKKNYCG
;
A
#
# COMPACT_ATOMS: atom_id res chain seq x y z
N ARG A 1 -42.18 -35.57 35.58
CA ARG A 1 -41.28 -34.64 36.31
C ARG A 1 -40.11 -34.42 35.37
N GLY A 2 -40.16 -33.30 34.65
CA GLY A 2 -39.16 -32.93 33.66
C GLY A 2 -37.95 -32.27 34.33
N ASP A 3 -36.88 -32.20 33.56
CA ASP A 3 -35.80 -31.23 33.72
C ASP A 3 -35.51 -30.67 32.33
N ASP A 4 -36.07 -29.50 32.07
CA ASP A 4 -35.72 -28.61 30.97
C ASP A 4 -34.65 -27.65 31.49
N GLY A 5 -33.40 -27.85 31.08
CA GLY A 5 -32.29 -26.92 31.36
C GLY A 5 -32.22 -25.83 30.29
N ALA A 6 -32.96 -24.75 30.48
CA ALA A 6 -32.89 -23.55 29.65
C ALA A 6 -31.54 -22.83 29.84
N CYS A 7 -30.77 -22.66 28.77
CA CYS A 7 -29.64 -21.73 28.73
C CYS A 7 -30.17 -20.31 28.51
N GLU A 8 -30.11 -19.48 29.56
CA GLU A 8 -30.41 -18.06 29.48
C GLU A 8 -29.39 -17.32 28.60
N GLY A 9 -29.91 -16.66 27.57
CA GLY A 9 -29.15 -15.75 26.71
C GLY A 9 -28.87 -14.43 27.45
N GLY A 10 -27.65 -14.29 27.96
CA GLY A 10 -27.12 -13.01 28.40
C GLY A 10 -26.72 -12.14 27.21
N THR A 11 -27.57 -11.16 26.86
CA THR A 11 -27.23 -10.05 25.97
C THR A 11 -26.21 -9.14 26.64
N GLY A 12 -24.93 -9.39 26.37
CA GLY A 12 -23.84 -8.51 26.76
C GLY A 12 -23.97 -7.16 26.04
N VAL A 13 -24.39 -6.15 26.81
CA VAL A 13 -24.42 -4.74 26.42
C VAL A 13 -23.04 -4.32 25.93
N ARG A 14 -22.97 -3.89 24.66
CA ARG A 14 -21.80 -3.24 24.06
C ARG A 14 -21.55 -1.95 24.82
N GLY A 15 -20.51 -1.92 25.64
CA GLY A 15 -20.06 -0.71 26.31
C GLY A 15 -19.88 0.41 25.30
N SER A 16 -20.59 1.52 25.49
CA SER A 16 -20.34 2.77 24.80
C SER A 16 -18.93 3.23 25.19
N GLU A 17 -17.99 3.17 24.26
CA GLU A 17 -16.72 3.89 24.36
C GLU A 17 -17.07 5.36 24.67
N LYS A 18 -16.72 5.83 25.87
CA LYS A 18 -16.79 7.26 26.19
C LYS A 18 -15.80 7.95 25.25
N VAL A 19 -16.31 8.72 24.31
CA VAL A 19 -15.50 9.66 23.54
C VAL A 19 -15.13 10.77 24.52
N GLU A 20 -13.85 10.89 24.88
CA GLU A 20 -13.37 12.03 25.65
C GLU A 20 -13.59 13.31 24.81
N GLU A 21 -14.14 14.35 25.43
CA GLU A 21 -14.35 15.62 24.74
C GLU A 21 -12.98 16.26 24.44
N PRO A 22 -12.77 16.77 23.20
CA PRO A 22 -11.51 17.38 22.81
C PRO A 22 -11.21 18.60 23.69
N ASN A 23 -9.96 18.73 24.14
CA ASN A 23 -9.52 19.86 24.94
C ASN A 23 -9.28 21.12 24.07
N GLU A 24 -8.90 22.26 24.66
CA GLU A 24 -8.67 23.50 23.90
C GLU A 24 -7.56 23.37 22.84
N GLU A 25 -6.48 22.65 23.14
CA GLU A 25 -5.39 22.38 22.17
C GLU A 25 -5.88 21.51 21.00
N ASP A 26 -6.70 20.49 21.28
CA ASP A 26 -7.34 19.65 20.27
C ASP A 26 -8.26 20.47 19.38
N LEU A 27 -9.03 21.40 19.94
CA LEU A 27 -9.92 22.27 19.18
C LEU A 27 -9.15 23.22 18.24
N GLU A 28 -7.99 23.73 18.67
CA GLU A 28 -7.09 24.51 17.81
C GLU A 28 -6.48 23.67 16.67
N VAL A 29 -6.06 22.43 16.95
CA VAL A 29 -5.55 21.51 15.92
C VAL A 29 -6.67 21.06 14.98
N ILE A 30 -7.86 20.75 15.48
CA ILE A 30 -9.04 20.43 14.66
C ILE A 30 -9.38 21.59 13.72
N GLY A 31 -9.33 22.83 14.22
CA GLY A 31 -9.57 24.04 13.44
C GLY A 31 -8.52 24.31 12.35
N SER A 32 -7.29 23.82 12.52
CA SER A 32 -6.17 24.07 11.60
C SER A 32 -5.81 22.89 10.68
N ASP A 33 -5.95 21.64 11.14
CA ASP A 33 -5.74 20.39 10.41
C ASP A 33 -6.40 19.17 11.07
N TYR A 34 -7.71 19.06 10.86
CA TYR A 34 -8.51 17.93 11.29
C TYR A 34 -7.91 16.55 10.95
N GLU A 35 -7.29 16.36 9.78
CA GLU A 35 -6.76 15.04 9.41
C GLU A 35 -5.49 14.67 10.21
N ALA A 36 -4.69 15.67 10.62
CA ALA A 36 -3.57 15.44 11.53
C ALA A 36 -4.06 15.06 12.93
N TRP A 37 -5.11 15.71 13.43
CA TRP A 37 -5.76 15.31 14.69
C TRP A 37 -6.30 13.88 14.62
N VAL A 38 -7.02 13.51 13.55
CA VAL A 38 -7.49 12.13 13.32
C VAL A 38 -6.33 11.13 13.32
N ALA A 39 -5.18 11.49 12.75
CA ALA A 39 -3.99 10.65 12.74
C ALA A 39 -3.38 10.46 14.14
N SER A 40 -3.38 11.50 14.97
CA SER A 40 -2.97 11.42 16.39
C SER A 40 -3.93 10.55 17.20
N GLN A 41 -5.23 10.76 17.10
CA GLN A 41 -6.24 9.93 17.78
C GLN A 41 -6.12 8.45 17.39
N PHE A 42 -5.87 8.18 16.10
CA PHE A 42 -5.62 6.82 15.65
C PHE A 42 -4.38 6.19 16.31
N ARG A 43 -3.30 6.94 16.54
CA ARG A 43 -2.10 6.47 17.23
C ARG A 43 -2.45 6.07 18.67
N ASP A 44 -3.17 6.92 19.38
CA ASP A 44 -3.51 6.68 20.79
C ASP A 44 -4.47 5.50 20.94
N GLU A 45 -5.52 5.43 20.10
CA GLU A 45 -6.42 4.27 20.03
C GLU A 45 -5.66 2.96 19.74
N TRP A 46 -4.69 3.01 18.81
CA TRP A 46 -3.89 1.84 18.48
C TRP A 46 -3.02 1.40 19.66
N ILE A 47 -2.35 2.35 20.32
CA ILE A 47 -1.48 2.05 21.47
C ILE A 47 -2.31 1.44 22.59
N ALA A 48 -3.45 2.03 22.94
CA ALA A 48 -4.32 1.53 23.99
C ALA A 48 -4.84 0.12 23.70
N ARG A 49 -5.19 -0.18 22.44
CA ARG A 49 -5.83 -1.44 22.06
C ARG A 49 -4.84 -2.58 21.73
N TYR A 50 -3.67 -2.25 21.18
CA TYR A 50 -2.83 -3.22 20.47
C TYR A 50 -1.39 -3.32 20.97
N SER A 51 -0.86 -2.32 21.69
CA SER A 51 0.57 -2.29 22.06
C SER A 51 0.99 -3.50 22.90
N ALA A 52 0.15 -3.92 23.86
CA ALA A 52 0.41 -5.07 24.72
C ALA A 52 0.58 -6.40 23.96
N ARG A 53 0.02 -6.53 22.75
CA ARG A 53 0.06 -7.77 21.96
C ARG A 53 0.96 -7.69 20.73
N PHE A 54 1.05 -6.51 20.11
CA PHE A 54 1.65 -6.35 18.78
C PHE A 54 2.93 -5.51 18.77
N GLY A 55 3.34 -4.97 19.92
CA GLY A 55 4.59 -4.21 20.08
C GLY A 55 4.39 -2.70 19.94
N SER A 56 5.43 -2.02 19.45
CA SER A 56 5.40 -0.57 19.31
C SER A 56 4.48 -0.16 18.16
N PHE A 57 3.83 1.01 18.29
CA PHE A 57 3.09 1.60 17.19
C PHE A 57 3.96 1.71 15.93
N ASP A 58 5.22 2.08 16.08
CA ASP A 58 6.09 2.32 14.94
C ASP A 58 6.65 1.05 14.28
N ASP A 59 6.32 -0.14 14.81
CA ASP A 59 6.81 -1.42 14.30
C ASP A 59 6.28 -1.73 12.89
N THR A 60 7.18 -2.30 12.08
CA THR A 60 6.85 -2.89 10.78
C THR A 60 6.51 -4.36 10.92
N THR A 61 5.71 -4.89 9.98
CA THR A 61 5.37 -6.32 9.99
C THR A 61 6.63 -7.17 9.90
N ARG A 62 6.73 -8.18 10.77
CA ARG A 62 7.76 -9.22 10.71
C ARG A 62 7.30 -10.44 9.91
N LEU A 63 6.06 -10.44 9.44
CA LEU A 63 5.52 -11.53 8.65
C LEU A 63 6.05 -11.42 7.22
N CYS A 64 6.71 -12.48 6.79
CA CYS A 64 7.22 -12.63 5.43
C CYS A 64 6.09 -13.04 4.47
N PRO A 65 6.25 -12.78 3.16
CA PRO A 65 5.38 -13.36 2.15
C PRO A 65 5.62 -14.88 2.04
N MET A 66 4.82 -15.58 1.23
CA MET A 66 4.96 -17.02 0.93
C MET A 66 4.80 -17.94 2.14
N ARG A 67 4.15 -17.47 3.21
CA ARG A 67 4.00 -18.21 4.48
C ARG A 67 3.44 -19.63 4.32
N PHE A 68 2.60 -19.84 3.30
CA PHE A 68 1.92 -21.11 3.05
C PHE A 68 2.31 -21.73 1.71
N THR A 69 3.48 -21.37 1.16
CA THR A 69 3.96 -21.90 -0.12
C THR A 69 4.55 -23.30 0.05
N ASP A 70 5.45 -23.49 1.01
CA ASP A 70 6.11 -24.78 1.26
C ASP A 70 5.35 -25.62 2.29
N GLU A 71 4.79 -24.97 3.31
CA GLU A 71 3.96 -25.61 4.32
C GLU A 71 2.48 -25.26 4.09
N PRO A 72 1.59 -26.25 3.94
CA PRO A 72 0.18 -25.98 3.74
C PRO A 72 -0.39 -25.24 4.95
N ALA A 73 -1.33 -24.34 4.70
CA ALA A 73 -2.05 -23.67 5.77
C ALA A 73 -2.77 -24.71 6.67
N PRO A 74 -2.90 -24.45 7.99
CA PRO A 74 -3.57 -25.37 8.91
C PRO A 74 -4.95 -25.79 8.38
N GLY A 75 -5.20 -27.10 8.32
CA GLY A 75 -6.40 -27.67 7.70
C GLY A 75 -7.71 -27.10 8.28
N TYR A 76 -8.71 -26.94 7.42
CA TYR A 76 -10.10 -26.50 7.69
C TYR A 76 -10.29 -25.11 8.34
N THR A 77 -9.25 -24.42 8.78
CA THR A 77 -9.36 -23.08 9.41
C THR A 77 -8.83 -21.95 8.52
N ALA A 78 -8.02 -22.25 7.52
CA ALA A 78 -7.52 -21.27 6.56
C ALA A 78 -8.38 -21.22 5.30
N PHE A 79 -8.88 -20.04 4.96
CA PHE A 79 -9.63 -19.79 3.73
C PHE A 79 -9.22 -18.46 3.09
N PRO A 80 -9.28 -18.33 1.76
CA PRO A 80 -8.96 -17.07 1.07
C PRO A 80 -9.82 -15.92 1.57
N MET A 81 -9.18 -14.86 2.04
CA MET A 81 -9.84 -13.63 2.49
C MET A 81 -9.79 -12.55 1.41
N GLY A 82 -10.58 -11.50 1.60
CA GLY A 82 -10.42 -10.28 0.80
C GLY A 82 -9.08 -9.59 1.12
N THR A 83 -8.38 -9.12 0.10
CA THR A 83 -7.16 -8.31 0.27
C THR A 83 -7.29 -6.94 -0.39
N LEU A 84 -6.48 -6.00 0.07
CA LEU A 84 -6.31 -4.68 -0.54
C LEU A 84 -5.04 -4.66 -1.40
N GLN A 85 -5.21 -4.50 -2.71
CA GLN A 85 -4.12 -4.25 -3.64
C GLN A 85 -3.89 -2.73 -3.77
N VAL A 86 -2.69 -2.24 -3.48
CA VAL A 86 -2.32 -0.84 -3.75
C VAL A 86 -1.71 -0.74 -5.15
N PHE A 87 -2.36 0.00 -6.05
CA PHE A 87 -1.89 0.23 -7.41
C PHE A 87 -1.00 1.46 -7.48
N SER A 88 -1.44 2.58 -6.91
CA SER A 88 -0.67 3.82 -6.91
C SER A 88 -1.02 4.73 -5.75
N VAL A 89 -0.04 5.52 -5.32
CA VAL A 89 -0.23 6.69 -4.45
C VAL A 89 0.25 7.92 -5.21
N LYS A 90 -0.61 8.93 -5.32
CA LYS A 90 -0.36 10.13 -6.12
C LYS A 90 -0.55 11.38 -5.29
N VAL A 91 0.36 12.34 -5.43
CA VAL A 91 0.11 13.72 -4.98
C VAL A 91 -0.77 14.40 -6.03
N ALA A 92 -2.09 14.38 -5.80
CA ALA A 92 -3.09 14.80 -6.76
C ALA A 92 -3.18 16.33 -6.87
N GLY A 93 -3.04 17.04 -5.75
CA GLY A 93 -3.13 18.50 -5.71
C GLY A 93 -2.20 19.12 -4.67
N ILE A 94 -1.65 20.29 -5.02
CA ILE A 94 -0.86 21.15 -4.13
C ILE A 94 -1.48 22.55 -4.15
N LYS A 95 -1.50 23.25 -3.00
CA LYS A 95 -2.01 24.62 -2.86
C LYS A 95 -1.03 25.50 -2.09
N ARG A 96 -1.37 26.79 -1.94
CA ARG A 96 -0.67 27.81 -1.12
C ARG A 96 0.80 28.02 -1.50
N GLY A 97 1.07 28.24 -2.79
CA GLY A 97 2.38 28.68 -3.27
C GLY A 97 3.46 27.60 -3.40
N LEU A 98 3.13 26.32 -3.15
CA LEU A 98 4.01 25.22 -3.54
C LEU A 98 4.07 25.11 -5.06
N GLN A 99 5.28 24.91 -5.58
CA GLN A 99 5.54 24.72 -7.00
C GLN A 99 6.23 23.38 -7.21
N TRP A 100 5.97 22.77 -8.37
CA TRP A 100 6.73 21.62 -8.81
C TRP A 100 8.12 22.08 -9.28
N PRO A 101 9.17 21.26 -9.13
CA PRO A 101 9.20 19.92 -8.54
C PRO A 101 9.19 19.93 -7.00
N LEU A 102 8.81 18.79 -6.40
CA LEU A 102 8.81 18.57 -4.95
C LEU A 102 9.69 17.39 -4.59
N ASP A 103 10.69 17.60 -3.74
CA ASP A 103 11.49 16.52 -3.16
C ASP A 103 10.78 15.96 -1.93
N VAL A 104 10.21 14.77 -2.05
CA VAL A 104 9.34 14.16 -1.03
C VAL A 104 10.03 12.99 -0.35
N PHE A 105 9.98 12.97 0.98
CA PHE A 105 10.45 11.85 1.80
C PHE A 105 9.42 11.52 2.91
N GLY A 106 9.69 10.46 3.68
CA GLY A 106 8.77 9.91 4.67
C GLY A 106 8.23 8.55 4.22
N PHE A 107 7.03 8.18 4.67
CA PHE A 107 6.45 6.88 4.38
C PHE A 107 4.94 6.89 4.11
N VAL A 108 4.50 5.84 3.41
CA VAL A 108 3.12 5.39 3.34
C VAL A 108 3.11 3.93 3.76
N ALA A 109 2.27 3.58 4.73
CA ALA A 109 2.15 2.21 5.25
C ALA A 109 0.69 1.79 5.38
N VAL A 110 0.44 0.48 5.38
CA VAL A 110 -0.90 -0.07 5.62
C VAL A 110 -0.87 -1.02 6.81
N ARG A 111 -1.85 -0.90 7.70
CA ARG A 111 -2.10 -1.85 8.78
C ARG A 111 -3.33 -2.68 8.47
N ASP A 112 -3.17 -3.99 8.56
CA ASP A 112 -4.26 -4.95 8.47
C ASP A 112 -4.58 -5.56 9.84
N SER A 113 -5.56 -6.46 9.86
CA SER A 113 -6.04 -7.10 11.07
C SER A 113 -5.15 -8.22 11.60
N ILE A 114 -4.14 -8.67 10.84
CA ILE A 114 -3.35 -9.86 11.16
C ILE A 114 -2.32 -9.58 12.25
N ASP A 115 -1.50 -8.55 12.07
CA ASP A 115 -0.40 -8.21 12.99
C ASP A 115 -0.46 -6.76 13.49
N LYS A 116 -1.40 -5.95 12.98
CA LYS A 116 -1.56 -4.52 13.29
C LYS A 116 -0.34 -3.64 13.04
N ASN A 117 0.73 -4.18 12.46
CA ASN A 117 2.01 -3.50 12.21
C ASN A 117 2.07 -2.97 10.77
N ARG A 118 2.97 -1.99 10.58
CA ARG A 118 3.11 -1.28 9.30
C ARG A 118 3.59 -2.21 8.19
N LYS A 119 2.81 -2.31 7.12
CA LYS A 119 3.27 -2.81 5.81
C LYS A 119 3.68 -1.62 4.99
N ILE A 120 4.98 -1.41 4.85
CA ILE A 120 5.52 -0.28 4.11
C ILE A 120 5.12 -0.42 2.64
N ILE A 121 4.50 0.62 2.09
CA ILE A 121 4.16 0.73 0.66
C ILE A 121 5.14 1.66 -0.04
N PHE A 122 5.53 2.74 0.64
CA PHE A 122 6.55 3.71 0.20
C PHE A 122 7.36 4.11 1.43
N SER A 123 8.68 4.21 1.31
CA SER A 123 9.54 4.78 2.35
C SER A 123 10.79 5.38 1.72
N ARG A 124 11.09 6.63 2.08
CA ARG A 124 12.29 7.35 1.66
C ARG A 124 12.80 8.20 2.82
N THR A 125 14.10 8.25 3.01
CA THR A 125 14.74 9.16 3.98
C THR A 125 14.94 10.54 3.34
N ARG A 126 15.23 11.55 4.15
CA ARG A 126 15.52 12.92 3.66
C ARG A 126 16.71 12.98 2.68
N ASN A 127 17.70 12.11 2.88
CA ASN A 127 18.90 12.02 2.03
C ASN A 127 18.65 11.22 0.74
N ASN A 128 17.55 10.46 0.67
CA ASN A 128 17.12 9.69 -0.49
C ASN A 128 15.67 10.05 -0.84
N CYS A 129 15.35 11.34 -0.92
CA CYS A 129 14.01 11.81 -1.27
C CYS A 129 13.68 11.47 -2.73
N GLN A 130 12.39 11.35 -3.03
CA GLN A 130 11.91 11.22 -4.41
C GLN A 130 11.46 12.58 -4.94
N THR A 131 12.03 13.03 -6.04
CA THR A 131 11.55 14.21 -6.77
C THR A 131 10.28 13.88 -7.55
N LEU A 132 9.19 14.59 -7.23
CA LEU A 132 7.94 14.59 -7.96
C LEU A 132 7.86 15.82 -8.85
N THR A 133 7.35 15.65 -10.06
CA THR A 133 7.18 16.75 -11.04
C THR A 133 5.72 16.93 -11.39
N GLU A 134 5.40 18.01 -12.08
CA GLU A 134 4.03 18.22 -12.55
C GLU A 134 3.54 17.08 -13.46
N LYS A 135 4.44 16.46 -14.24
CA LYS A 135 4.16 15.36 -15.16
C LYS A 135 4.19 13.99 -14.48
N ASP A 136 5.04 13.80 -13.46
CA ASP A 136 5.17 12.56 -12.69
C ASP A 136 4.97 12.82 -11.19
N ARG A 137 3.73 12.61 -10.72
CA ARG A 137 3.28 12.89 -9.34
C ARG A 137 3.10 11.61 -8.50
N TYR A 138 3.59 10.47 -8.99
CA TYR A 138 3.36 9.17 -8.38
C TYR A 138 4.54 8.76 -7.51
N LEU A 139 4.25 8.29 -6.30
CA LEU A 139 5.28 7.69 -5.43
C LEU A 139 5.72 6.35 -6.02
N VAL A 140 7.03 6.09 -6.02
CA VAL A 140 7.61 4.79 -6.41
C VAL A 140 7.42 3.81 -5.27
N LEU A 141 6.41 2.94 -5.39
CA LEU A 141 6.02 2.00 -4.33
C LEU A 141 7.01 0.82 -4.27
N THR A 142 7.45 0.49 -3.07
CA THR A 142 8.40 -0.61 -2.80
C THR A 142 7.77 -1.78 -2.04
N GLY A 143 6.47 -1.71 -1.77
CA GLY A 143 5.76 -2.76 -1.06
C GLY A 143 4.34 -2.99 -1.54
N PRO A 144 3.55 -3.77 -0.78
CA PRO A 144 3.87 -4.28 0.56
C PRO A 144 4.84 -5.47 0.55
N THR A 145 5.36 -5.82 1.73
CA THR A 145 6.18 -7.03 1.95
C THR A 145 5.38 -8.32 1.93
N ARG A 146 4.07 -8.24 2.19
CA ARG A 146 3.08 -9.32 2.08
C ARG A 146 1.71 -8.73 1.74
N ALA A 147 0.76 -9.54 1.27
CA ALA A 147 -0.59 -9.12 0.93
C ALA A 147 -1.29 -8.49 2.14
N VAL A 148 -2.05 -7.43 1.90
CA VAL A 148 -2.78 -6.69 2.93
C VAL A 148 -4.18 -7.28 3.08
N VAL A 149 -4.49 -7.84 4.24
CA VAL A 149 -5.78 -8.51 4.50
C VAL A 149 -6.86 -7.46 4.88
N LEU A 150 -8.03 -7.45 4.21
CA LEU A 150 -9.04 -6.37 4.28
C LEU A 150 -10.32 -6.54 5.17
N PRO A 151 -10.42 -7.36 6.25
CA PRO A 151 -11.67 -7.45 7.04
C PRO A 151 -11.64 -6.67 8.38
N PRO A 152 -12.62 -5.79 8.67
CA PRO A 152 -13.56 -5.14 7.73
C PRO A 152 -12.96 -3.92 7.02
N TYR A 153 -11.80 -3.46 7.48
CA TYR A 153 -11.05 -2.34 6.91
C TYR A 153 -9.55 -2.53 7.17
N VAL A 154 -8.76 -1.71 6.48
CA VAL A 154 -7.34 -1.48 6.79
C VAL A 154 -7.14 0.00 7.09
N THR A 155 -6.08 0.34 7.80
CA THR A 155 -5.69 1.76 7.98
C THR A 155 -4.45 2.05 7.16
N VAL A 156 -4.54 3.05 6.29
CA VAL A 156 -3.37 3.62 5.59
C VAL A 156 -2.82 4.76 6.43
N GLU A 157 -1.59 4.63 6.89
CA GLU A 157 -0.84 5.71 7.52
C GLU A 157 0.00 6.44 6.49
N VAL A 158 0.06 7.75 6.61
CA VAL A 158 0.91 8.60 5.79
C VAL A 158 1.64 9.58 6.70
N LYS A 159 2.95 9.66 6.53
CA LYS A 159 3.77 10.77 7.02
C LYS A 159 4.74 11.13 5.92
N LEU A 160 4.42 12.16 5.14
CA LEU A 160 5.23 12.65 4.04
C LEU A 160 5.63 14.10 4.29
N THR A 161 6.85 14.42 3.87
CA THR A 161 7.48 15.72 4.07
C THR A 161 8.15 16.17 2.78
N ILE A 162 8.06 17.47 2.46
CA ILE A 162 8.81 18.12 1.40
C ILE A 162 10.13 18.60 2.00
N LYS A 163 11.24 18.21 1.37
CA LYS A 163 12.59 18.64 1.75
C LYS A 163 12.77 20.14 1.48
N GLY A 164 13.16 20.87 2.51
CA GLY A 164 13.67 22.24 2.43
C GLY A 164 15.19 22.28 2.25
N PRO A 165 15.78 23.48 2.10
CA PRO A 165 17.24 23.63 2.08
C PRO A 165 17.88 23.05 3.36
N THR A 166 17.28 23.32 4.51
CA THR A 166 17.66 22.78 5.82
C THR A 166 16.53 21.94 6.43
N GLU A 167 16.84 21.13 7.46
CA GLU A 167 15.82 20.32 8.15
C GLU A 167 14.74 21.17 8.81
N SER A 168 15.11 22.34 9.35
CA SER A 168 14.16 23.30 9.93
C SER A 168 13.21 23.92 8.90
N GLU A 169 13.56 23.87 7.61
CA GLU A 169 12.74 24.38 6.51
C GLU A 169 11.94 23.29 5.81
N ASP A 170 12.02 22.04 6.28
CA ASP A 170 11.21 20.94 5.78
C ASP A 170 9.72 21.23 6.06
N LYS A 171 8.88 20.93 5.07
CA LYS A 171 7.43 21.23 5.14
C LYS A 171 6.64 19.96 5.12
N GLU A 172 5.78 19.75 6.11
CA GLU A 172 4.86 18.62 6.12
C GLU A 172 4.01 18.62 4.84
N LEU A 173 4.06 17.51 4.09
CA LEU A 173 3.21 17.28 2.92
C LEU A 173 1.88 16.67 3.34
N SER A 174 1.92 15.66 4.20
CA SER A 174 0.71 14.94 4.59
C SER A 174 0.97 14.11 5.84
N PHE A 175 0.09 14.27 6.84
CA PHE A 175 0.03 13.40 8.01
C PHE A 175 -1.41 12.88 8.13
N LEU A 176 -1.62 11.58 7.88
CA LEU A 176 -2.95 10.97 7.75
C LEU A 176 -3.02 9.58 8.37
N ALA A 177 -4.19 9.23 8.92
CA ALA A 177 -4.61 7.86 9.16
C ALA A 177 -5.97 7.61 8.47
N VAL A 178 -5.97 6.83 7.39
CA VAL A 178 -7.13 6.65 6.52
C VAL A 178 -7.67 5.23 6.62
N ARG A 179 -8.86 5.06 7.20
CA ARG A 179 -9.57 3.77 7.15
C ARG A 179 -10.12 3.53 5.74
N LEU A 180 -9.69 2.44 5.11
CA LEU A 180 -10.21 1.96 3.83
C LEU A 180 -11.05 0.71 4.08
N PHE A 181 -12.34 0.81 3.75
CA PHE A 181 -13.29 -0.27 3.92
C PHE A 181 -13.41 -1.08 2.62
N GLY A 182 -13.45 -2.40 2.76
CA GLY A 182 -14.04 -3.25 1.73
C GLY A 182 -15.55 -3.04 1.69
N ARG A 183 -16.18 -3.31 0.56
CA ARG A 183 -17.65 -3.39 0.49
C ARG A 183 -18.07 -4.69 1.15
N GLN A 184 -18.75 -4.60 2.28
CA GLN A 184 -19.17 -5.77 3.05
C GLN A 184 -20.07 -6.67 2.19
N GLY A 185 -19.84 -7.99 2.25
CA GLY A 185 -20.61 -8.99 1.51
C GLY A 185 -20.40 -8.97 -0.02
N THR A 186 -19.48 -8.16 -0.54
CA THR A 186 -19.20 -8.15 -1.99
C THR A 186 -18.60 -9.49 -2.43
N ARG A 187 -19.12 -10.02 -3.54
CA ARG A 187 -18.63 -11.25 -4.19
C ARG A 187 -17.71 -10.96 -5.38
N TYR A 188 -17.35 -9.69 -5.58
CA TYR A 188 -16.67 -9.23 -6.77
C TYR A 188 -15.50 -8.34 -6.40
N SER A 189 -14.44 -8.46 -7.19
CA SER A 189 -13.27 -7.60 -7.04
C SER A 189 -13.50 -6.31 -7.79
N TYR A 190 -13.07 -5.19 -7.22
CA TYR A 190 -13.23 -3.90 -7.87
C TYR A 190 -12.14 -2.92 -7.46
N GLN A 191 -11.87 -2.02 -8.39
CA GLN A 191 -11.01 -0.88 -8.21
C GLN A 191 -11.82 0.30 -7.65
N PHE A 192 -11.20 1.07 -6.77
CA PHE A 192 -11.70 2.36 -6.34
C PHE A 192 -10.56 3.34 -6.07
N ARG A 193 -10.91 4.63 -6.02
CA ARG A 193 -9.98 5.70 -5.64
C ARG A 193 -10.45 6.35 -4.35
N ARG A 194 -9.50 6.67 -3.47
CA ARG A 194 -9.76 7.46 -2.27
C ARG A 194 -8.91 8.72 -2.32
N TYR A 195 -9.54 9.85 -2.07
CA TYR A 195 -8.88 11.14 -1.98
C TYR A 195 -8.89 11.60 -0.53
N LYS A 196 -7.76 12.08 -0.04
CA LYS A 196 -7.63 12.67 1.29
C LYS A 196 -6.81 13.93 1.23
N THR A 197 -7.32 14.98 1.88
CA THR A 197 -6.74 16.31 1.85
C THR A 197 -6.35 16.71 3.28
N SER A 198 -5.06 16.87 3.54
CA SER A 198 -4.55 17.46 4.79
C SER A 198 -4.01 18.86 4.49
N LYS A 199 -4.46 19.86 5.25
CA LYS A 199 -4.25 21.32 5.08
C LYS A 199 -4.40 21.83 3.64
N VAL A 200 -3.40 21.56 2.80
CA VAL A 200 -3.24 22.16 1.47
C VAL A 200 -2.83 21.17 0.39
N ARG A 201 -2.75 19.86 0.69
CA ARG A 201 -2.37 18.83 -0.29
C ARG A 201 -3.35 17.68 -0.31
N THR A 202 -3.59 17.15 -1.49
CA THR A 202 -4.50 16.03 -1.71
C THR A 202 -3.71 14.82 -2.18
N LEU A 203 -3.79 13.73 -1.43
CA LEU A 203 -3.33 12.42 -1.86
C LEU A 203 -4.47 11.64 -2.48
N GLU A 204 -4.17 10.95 -3.57
CA GLU A 204 -5.04 9.98 -4.20
C GLU A 204 -4.44 8.58 -4.05
N PHE A 205 -5.23 7.66 -3.50
CA PHE A 205 -4.93 6.25 -3.43
C PHE A 205 -5.77 5.53 -4.49
N ALA A 206 -5.12 4.88 -5.45
CA ALA A 206 -5.78 3.93 -6.34
C ALA A 206 -5.55 2.52 -5.81
N VAL A 207 -6.63 1.86 -5.41
CA VAL A 207 -6.60 0.57 -4.73
C VAL A 207 -7.64 -0.39 -5.31
N GLY A 208 -7.46 -1.68 -5.06
CA GLY A 208 -8.40 -2.73 -5.44
C GLY A 208 -8.76 -3.60 -4.24
N HIS A 209 -10.05 -3.84 -4.04
CA HIS A 209 -10.50 -4.92 -3.17
C HIS A 209 -10.55 -6.20 -4.00
N ILE A 210 -9.73 -7.19 -3.65
CA ILE A 210 -9.69 -8.49 -4.32
C ILE A 210 -10.37 -9.51 -3.42
N VAL A 211 -11.52 -10.03 -3.84
CA VAL A 211 -12.28 -11.02 -3.05
C VAL A 211 -11.66 -12.41 -3.20
N GLU A 212 -11.81 -13.25 -2.16
CA GLU A 212 -11.29 -14.62 -2.12
C GLU A 212 -9.87 -14.72 -2.69
N SER A 213 -8.96 -13.90 -2.16
CA SER A 213 -7.64 -13.71 -2.76
C SER A 213 -6.55 -14.55 -2.11
N VAL A 214 -5.52 -14.82 -2.89
CA VAL A 214 -4.25 -15.41 -2.49
C VAL A 214 -3.13 -14.41 -2.74
N GLU A 215 -2.04 -14.56 -2.00
CA GLU A 215 -0.81 -13.81 -2.22
C GLU A 215 0.03 -14.49 -3.31
N ALA A 216 0.45 -13.72 -4.31
CA ALA A 216 1.48 -14.13 -5.25
C ALA A 216 2.76 -13.33 -4.99
N THR A 217 3.88 -14.03 -4.88
CA THR A 217 5.21 -13.44 -4.78
C THR A 217 5.99 -13.74 -6.06
N ILE A 218 6.50 -12.69 -6.71
CA ILE A 218 7.10 -12.76 -8.04
C ILE A 218 8.61 -12.60 -7.93
N PHE A 219 9.33 -13.52 -8.56
CA PHE A 219 10.76 -13.47 -8.78
C PHE A 219 11.01 -13.55 -10.29
N VAL A 220 12.01 -12.81 -10.78
CA VAL A 220 12.40 -12.83 -12.20
C VAL A 220 13.90 -13.05 -12.25
N ARG A 221 14.33 -14.04 -13.04
CA ARG A 221 15.75 -14.41 -13.17
C ARG A 221 16.13 -14.49 -14.65
N VAL A 222 17.30 -13.96 -14.98
CA VAL A 222 17.98 -14.20 -16.25
C VAL A 222 18.61 -15.58 -16.19
N ILE A 223 18.11 -16.52 -16.98
CA ILE A 223 18.58 -17.93 -16.98
C ILE A 223 19.69 -18.20 -17.98
N ASP A 224 19.84 -17.34 -18.99
CA ASP A 224 20.85 -17.43 -20.02
C ASP A 224 21.35 -16.02 -20.38
N GLY A 225 22.66 -15.88 -20.55
CA GLY A 225 23.32 -14.59 -20.76
C GLY A 225 23.23 -13.63 -19.57
N SER A 226 23.29 -12.33 -19.87
CA SER A 226 23.17 -11.25 -18.89
C SER A 226 22.13 -10.23 -19.34
N TRP A 227 21.52 -9.51 -18.40
CA TRP A 227 20.70 -8.36 -18.75
C TRP A 227 21.60 -7.29 -19.40
N PRO A 228 21.27 -6.76 -20.59
CA PRO A 228 22.15 -5.81 -21.27
C PRO A 228 22.30 -4.50 -20.47
N ASP A 229 23.54 -4.11 -20.22
CA ASP A 229 23.89 -2.88 -19.47
C ASP A 229 23.33 -1.60 -20.10
N SER A 230 23.08 -1.62 -21.41
CA SER A 230 22.53 -0.51 -22.18
C SER A 230 21.00 -0.48 -22.23
N CYS A 231 20.29 -1.50 -21.71
CA CYS A 231 18.83 -1.57 -21.77
C CYS A 231 18.22 -1.31 -20.38
N CYS A 232 17.29 -0.37 -20.31
CA CYS A 232 16.39 -0.18 -19.17
C CYS A 232 15.28 -1.23 -19.18
N GLY A 233 14.54 -1.35 -18.08
CA GLY A 233 13.47 -2.33 -17.94
C GLY A 233 12.29 -1.86 -17.11
N GLN A 234 11.08 -2.24 -17.54
CA GLN A 234 9.87 -2.17 -16.75
C GLN A 234 9.29 -3.58 -16.58
N PHE A 235 9.08 -3.97 -15.33
CA PHE A 235 8.47 -5.22 -14.92
C PHE A 235 7.14 -4.91 -14.27
N ALA A 236 6.07 -5.56 -14.73
CA ALA A 236 4.73 -5.29 -14.25
C ALA A 236 3.91 -6.57 -14.12
N ALA A 237 2.95 -6.54 -13.21
CA ALA A 237 1.94 -7.58 -13.06
C ALA A 237 0.54 -7.01 -13.31
N PHE A 238 -0.35 -7.87 -13.77
CA PHE A 238 -1.78 -7.63 -13.86
C PHE A 238 -2.49 -8.84 -13.26
N SER A 239 -3.44 -8.61 -12.37
CA SER A 239 -4.29 -9.68 -11.82
C SER A 239 -5.73 -9.47 -12.23
N THR A 240 -6.42 -10.56 -12.54
CA THR A 240 -7.87 -10.53 -12.77
C THR A 240 -8.63 -10.77 -11.48
N GLY A 241 -9.80 -10.14 -11.39
CA GLY A 241 -10.71 -10.30 -10.27
C GLY A 241 -11.98 -11.02 -10.66
N VAL A 242 -12.75 -11.46 -9.66
CA VAL A 242 -14.13 -11.93 -9.90
C VAL A 242 -14.97 -10.74 -10.38
N ARG A 243 -15.57 -10.83 -11.57
CA ARG A 243 -16.24 -9.72 -12.26
C ARG A 243 -17.75 -9.68 -12.02
N GLU A 244 -18.32 -8.48 -12.01
CA GLU A 244 -19.76 -8.21 -12.16
C GLU A 244 -19.99 -6.95 -13.00
N LYS A 245 -21.14 -6.89 -13.68
CA LYS A 245 -21.58 -5.67 -14.37
C LYS A 245 -21.76 -4.53 -13.36
N GLY A 246 -21.28 -3.33 -13.70
CA GLY A 246 -21.44 -2.12 -12.89
C GLY A 246 -20.27 -1.79 -11.95
N PHE A 247 -19.26 -2.65 -11.85
CA PHE A 247 -18.04 -2.38 -11.07
C PHE A 247 -16.84 -2.07 -11.98
N ARG A 248 -15.97 -1.17 -11.52
CA ARG A 248 -14.68 -0.93 -12.20
C ARG A 248 -13.78 -2.15 -12.00
N THR A 249 -13.47 -2.82 -13.10
CA THR A 249 -12.59 -4.00 -13.13
C THR A 249 -11.17 -3.67 -12.68
N ILE A 250 -10.52 -4.64 -12.04
CA ILE A 250 -9.09 -4.57 -11.71
C ILE A 250 -8.19 -5.07 -12.86
N ASP A 251 -8.75 -5.73 -13.86
CA ASP A 251 -8.00 -6.63 -14.77
C ASP A 251 -6.98 -5.90 -15.66
N ASN A 252 -7.17 -4.59 -15.85
CA ASN A 252 -6.28 -3.73 -16.63
C ASN A 252 -5.44 -2.81 -15.75
N GLN A 253 -5.45 -2.99 -14.42
CA GLN A 253 -4.65 -2.19 -13.51
C GLN A 253 -3.24 -2.75 -13.44
N LYS A 254 -2.29 -1.94 -13.91
CA LYS A 254 -0.87 -2.25 -13.89
C LYS A 254 -0.35 -2.16 -12.45
N ILE A 255 0.31 -3.21 -12.00
CA ILE A 255 1.10 -3.23 -10.77
C ILE A 255 2.57 -3.19 -11.18
N VAL A 256 3.22 -2.05 -11.03
CA VAL A 256 4.65 -1.90 -11.37
C VAL A 256 5.48 -2.64 -10.33
N LEU A 257 6.23 -3.65 -10.74
CA LEU A 257 7.13 -4.43 -9.89
C LEU A 257 8.52 -3.76 -9.82
N LEU A 258 8.96 -3.24 -10.96
CA LEU A 258 10.18 -2.45 -11.12
C LEU A 258 9.99 -1.54 -12.34
N ASP A 259 10.46 -0.30 -12.24
CA ASP A 259 10.64 0.58 -13.38
C ASP A 259 12.02 1.22 -13.22
N SER A 260 13.00 0.74 -13.98
CA SER A 260 14.37 1.27 -13.91
C SER A 260 14.47 2.66 -14.52
N ARG A 261 13.41 3.16 -15.17
CA ARG A 261 13.36 4.49 -15.82
C ARG A 261 14.52 4.66 -16.82
N ARG A 262 15.55 5.42 -16.44
CA ARG A 262 16.77 5.68 -17.23
C ARG A 262 18.02 5.14 -16.53
N GLU A 263 17.83 4.20 -15.62
CA GLU A 263 18.88 3.53 -14.87
C GLU A 263 18.97 2.08 -15.34
N LYS A 264 20.15 1.49 -15.09
CA LYS A 264 20.42 0.08 -15.36
C LYS A 264 19.52 -0.78 -14.46
N VAL A 265 19.02 -1.88 -15.01
CA VAL A 265 18.34 -2.90 -14.20
C VAL A 265 19.38 -3.60 -13.34
N LEU A 266 19.16 -3.61 -12.03
CA LEU A 266 20.05 -4.30 -11.10
C LEU A 266 19.76 -5.80 -11.15
N VAL A 267 20.84 -6.57 -11.34
CA VAL A 267 20.81 -8.02 -11.41
C VAL A 267 21.84 -8.57 -10.43
N THR A 268 21.43 -9.50 -9.60
CA THR A 268 22.29 -10.17 -8.63
C THR A 268 23.24 -11.17 -9.33
N SER A 269 24.22 -11.69 -8.60
CA SER A 269 25.17 -12.67 -9.13
C SER A 269 24.54 -13.99 -9.56
N ASP A 270 23.36 -14.35 -9.02
CA ASP A 270 22.57 -15.53 -9.42
C ASP A 270 21.54 -15.21 -10.53
N GLY A 271 21.61 -14.01 -11.12
CA GLY A 271 20.78 -13.59 -12.24
C GLY A 271 19.39 -13.07 -11.86
N GLU A 272 19.07 -12.91 -10.57
CA GLU A 272 17.78 -12.37 -10.12
C GLU A 272 17.71 -10.86 -10.38
N ILE A 273 16.60 -10.42 -10.96
CA ILE A 273 16.28 -9.00 -11.13
C ILE A 273 15.81 -8.44 -9.79
N GLU A 274 16.46 -7.38 -9.30
CA GLU A 274 16.05 -6.72 -8.05
C GLU A 274 14.75 -5.91 -8.24
N LEU A 275 13.61 -6.58 -8.02
CA LEU A 275 12.31 -5.92 -8.08
C LEU A 275 12.11 -4.98 -6.89
N SER A 276 11.59 -3.77 -7.17
CA SER A 276 11.21 -2.82 -6.11
C SER A 276 10.07 -3.33 -5.24
N ARG A 277 9.14 -4.10 -5.83
CA ARG A 277 8.06 -4.79 -5.12
C ARG A 277 7.76 -6.13 -5.79
N ARG A 278 7.47 -7.14 -4.98
CA ARG A 278 7.28 -8.54 -5.43
C ARG A 278 5.91 -9.14 -5.13
N VAL A 279 5.11 -8.49 -4.28
CA VAL A 279 3.84 -9.05 -3.80
C VAL A 279 2.64 -8.47 -4.53
N VAL A 280 1.76 -9.37 -4.98
CA VAL A 280 0.51 -9.08 -5.71
C VAL A 280 -0.64 -9.89 -5.11
N SER A 281 -1.78 -9.24 -4.90
CA SER A 281 -3.05 -9.90 -4.59
C SER A 281 -3.70 -10.46 -5.86
N VAL A 282 -4.01 -11.76 -5.85
CA VAL A 282 -4.63 -12.46 -6.98
C VAL A 282 -5.90 -13.14 -6.49
N ALA A 283 -7.02 -12.98 -7.19
CA ALA A 283 -8.22 -13.73 -6.84
C ALA A 283 -7.95 -15.24 -7.00
N LYS A 284 -8.47 -16.09 -6.12
CA LYS A 284 -8.28 -17.56 -6.15
C LYS A 284 -8.61 -18.17 -7.52
N ARG A 285 -9.62 -17.64 -8.19
CA ARG A 285 -10.08 -18.05 -9.53
C ARG A 285 -9.67 -17.06 -10.63
N GLY A 286 -8.74 -16.16 -10.32
CA GLY A 286 -8.21 -15.16 -11.24
C GLY A 286 -6.99 -15.67 -11.99
N THR A 287 -6.43 -14.78 -12.81
CA THR A 287 -5.21 -14.98 -13.57
C THR A 287 -4.22 -13.91 -13.18
N LEU A 288 -2.95 -14.30 -13.00
CA LEU A 288 -1.82 -13.39 -12.88
C LEU A 288 -1.05 -13.39 -14.20
N LYS A 289 -0.80 -12.19 -14.75
CA LYS A 289 0.06 -12.01 -15.92
C LYS A 289 1.23 -11.14 -15.52
N VAL A 290 2.44 -11.57 -15.86
CA VAL A 290 3.68 -10.80 -15.67
C VAL A 290 4.18 -10.34 -17.03
N TYR A 291 4.58 -9.08 -17.11
CA TYR A 291 5.09 -8.45 -18.32
C TYR A 291 6.46 -7.88 -18.05
N VAL A 292 7.36 -8.11 -18.99
CA VAL A 292 8.70 -7.52 -19.03
C VAL A 292 8.80 -6.71 -20.30
N LYS A 293 9.26 -5.46 -20.16
CA LYS A 293 9.54 -4.58 -21.29
C LYS A 293 10.95 -4.03 -21.12
N SER A 294 11.80 -4.17 -22.14
CA SER A 294 13.13 -3.57 -22.19
C SER A 294 13.21 -2.53 -23.31
N TRP A 295 14.14 -1.58 -23.18
CA TRP A 295 14.47 -0.61 -24.23
C TRP A 295 15.89 -0.08 -24.04
N GLY A 296 16.60 0.20 -25.13
CA GLY A 296 17.95 0.78 -25.08
C GLY A 296 17.97 2.25 -24.63
N TRP A 297 19.12 2.72 -24.14
CA TRP A 297 19.42 4.15 -24.03
C TRP A 297 19.30 4.77 -25.43
N GLU A 298 18.36 5.69 -25.66
CA GLU A 298 18.45 6.54 -26.85
C GLU A 298 19.61 7.52 -26.63
N THR A 299 20.79 7.20 -27.15
CA THR A 299 21.80 8.22 -27.44
C THR A 299 21.27 9.02 -28.62
N SER A 300 21.18 10.34 -28.46
CA SER A 300 20.77 11.26 -29.50
C SER A 300 21.52 10.94 -30.79
N LYS A 301 20.78 10.47 -31.81
CA LYS A 301 21.20 10.04 -33.15
C LYS A 301 21.80 8.61 -33.25
N SER A 302 20.94 7.59 -33.31
CA SER A 302 20.94 6.55 -34.35
C SER A 302 19.94 5.44 -34.00
N LYS A 303 19.09 5.11 -34.98
CA LYS A 303 18.20 3.92 -35.15
C LYS A 303 17.71 3.19 -33.89
N LYS A 304 16.38 3.17 -33.74
CA LYS A 304 15.61 2.26 -32.88
C LYS A 304 16.00 0.81 -33.14
N ASN A 305 16.92 0.28 -32.34
CA ASN A 305 17.11 -1.15 -32.20
C ASN A 305 16.31 -1.58 -30.97
N TYR A 306 15.27 -2.39 -31.19
CA TYR A 306 14.61 -3.11 -30.12
C TYR A 306 15.60 -4.16 -29.58
N CYS A 307 15.89 -4.17 -28.27
CA CYS A 307 16.63 -5.27 -27.64
C CYS A 307 15.71 -6.51 -27.73
N GLY A 308 16.05 -7.48 -28.58
CA GLY A 308 15.33 -8.75 -28.75
C GLY A 308 15.68 -9.75 -27.65
#